data_AF-A0A2V7KJA1-F1
#
_entry.id   AF-A0A2V7KJA1-F1
#
_cell.length_a   1.000
_cell.length_b   1.000
_cell.length_c   1.000
_cell.angle_alpha   90.00
_cell.angle_beta   90.00
_cell.angle_gamma   90.00
#
_symmetry.space_group_name_H-M   'P 1'
#
loop_
_entity.id
_entity.type
_entity.pdbx_description
1 polymer ?
#
loop_
_entity_poly.entity_id
_entity_poly.type
_entity_poly.pdbx_seq_one_letter_code
_entity_poly.pdbx_strand_id
1 'polypeptide(L)'
;KTVSSHRSVPLWPQLRDALQRYLTERPPSRLLFPSFRTGKEAMLTDFRKLLDVVAMRAGWEEGDIRSKTFRHTYCATRLQTLDAGAPVSTYTVAREMGHGGESMVRRVYGHLGQVRHRSEAVEYRVEQHVAKLGTRLEALRGLGFGTTIGTKA
;
A
#
# COMPACT_ATOMS: atom_id res chain seq x y z
N LYS A 1 8.93 -22.87 -1.45
CA LYS A 1 9.31 -21.44 -1.26
C LYS A 1 10.83 -21.35 -1.36
N THR A 2 11.38 -20.53 -2.25
CA THR A 2 12.84 -20.38 -2.40
C THR A 2 13.41 -19.52 -1.27
N VAL A 3 14.72 -19.64 -0.99
CA VAL A 3 15.45 -18.81 -0.01
C VAL A 3 15.25 -17.31 -0.27
N SER A 4 15.09 -16.92 -1.55
CA SER A 4 14.83 -15.54 -1.99
C SER A 4 13.38 -15.05 -1.80
N SER A 5 12.45 -15.90 -1.38
CA SER A 5 11.02 -15.53 -1.27
C SER A 5 10.68 -14.83 0.05
N HIS A 6 11.48 -15.04 1.09
CA HIS A 6 11.35 -14.37 2.38
C HIS A 6 12.12 -13.06 2.37
N ARG A 7 11.48 -12.01 2.87
CA ARG A 7 12.05 -10.67 2.96
C ARG A 7 11.38 -9.92 4.09
N SER A 8 12.12 -8.99 4.67
CA SER A 8 11.58 -8.04 5.65
C SER A 8 11.24 -6.74 4.94
N VAL A 9 10.10 -6.18 5.32
CA VAL A 9 9.65 -4.85 4.91
C VAL A 9 9.29 -4.10 6.19
N PRO A 10 9.67 -2.83 6.34
CA PRO A 10 9.31 -2.06 7.53
C PRO A 10 7.79 -2.00 7.70
N LEU A 11 7.32 -2.19 8.94
CA LEU A 11 5.94 -1.94 9.30
C LEU A 11 5.77 -0.43 9.54
N TRP A 12 5.53 0.31 8.45
CA TRP A 12 5.37 1.77 8.44
C TRP A 12 4.27 2.25 9.39
N PRO A 13 4.35 3.47 9.95
CA PRO A 13 3.37 3.97 10.93
C PRO A 13 1.92 3.87 10.42
N GLN A 14 1.61 4.43 9.25
CA GLN A 14 0.26 4.32 8.68
C GLN A 14 -0.19 2.85 8.46
N LEU A 15 0.72 1.96 8.06
CA LEU A 15 0.40 0.54 7.88
C LEU A 15 0.14 -0.13 9.24
N ARG A 16 0.93 0.19 10.27
CA ARG A 16 0.69 -0.26 11.64
C ARG A 16 -0.68 0.18 12.11
N ASP A 17 -1.03 1.45 11.96
CA ASP A 17 -2.32 2.00 12.35
C ASP A 17 -3.47 1.25 11.65
N ALA A 18 -3.35 1.04 10.34
CA ALA A 18 -4.32 0.29 9.53
C ALA A 18 -4.49 -1.16 9.97
N LEU A 19 -3.40 -1.80 10.42
CA LEU A 19 -3.39 -3.20 10.83
C LEU A 19 -3.68 -3.40 12.32
N GLN A 20 -3.61 -2.36 13.15
CA GLN A 20 -3.62 -2.46 14.61
C GLN A 20 -4.82 -3.28 15.13
N ARG A 21 -6.02 -2.97 14.61
CA ARG A 21 -7.23 -3.71 14.96
C ARG A 21 -7.11 -5.19 14.62
N TYR A 22 -6.68 -5.51 13.39
CA TYR A 22 -6.52 -6.89 12.94
C TYR A 22 -5.45 -7.66 13.73
N LEU A 23 -4.33 -7.01 14.03
CA LEU A 23 -3.23 -7.60 14.81
C LEU A 23 -3.63 -7.86 16.27
N THR A 24 -4.55 -7.06 16.82
CA THR A 24 -5.03 -7.21 18.20
C THR A 24 -6.10 -8.30 18.30
N GLU A 25 -7.02 -8.35 17.33
CA GLU A 25 -8.17 -9.27 17.34
C GLU A 25 -7.81 -10.69 16.83
N ARG A 26 -6.73 -10.85 16.07
CA ARG A 26 -6.35 -12.14 15.46
C ARG A 26 -5.17 -12.77 16.19
N PRO A 27 -5.29 -14.02 16.69
CA PRO A 27 -4.16 -14.69 17.30
C PRO A 27 -3.08 -15.03 16.25
N PRO A 28 -1.78 -15.08 16.62
CA PRO A 28 -0.68 -15.32 15.68
C PRO A 28 -0.76 -16.63 14.88
N SER A 29 -1.53 -17.61 15.37
CA SER A 29 -1.73 -18.90 14.71
C SER A 29 -2.76 -18.87 13.57
N ARG A 30 -3.40 -17.73 13.32
CA ARG A 30 -4.48 -17.59 12.33
C ARG A 30 -4.08 -16.62 11.22
N LEU A 31 -4.75 -16.72 10.07
CA LEU A 31 -4.52 -15.80 8.96
C LEU A 31 -5.01 -14.39 9.31
N LEU A 32 -4.18 -13.37 9.04
CA LEU A 32 -4.55 -11.97 9.23
C LEU A 32 -5.64 -11.52 8.25
N PHE A 33 -5.57 -12.02 7.01
CA PHE A 33 -6.55 -11.77 5.94
C PHE A 33 -7.14 -13.09 5.43
N PRO A 34 -8.12 -13.66 6.14
CA PRO A 34 -8.78 -14.90 5.73
C PRO A 34 -9.83 -14.66 4.64
N SER A 35 -10.08 -15.69 3.84
CA SER A 35 -11.28 -15.85 3.03
C SER A 35 -12.15 -16.94 3.63
N PHE A 36 -13.46 -16.71 3.71
CA PHE A 36 -14.46 -17.68 4.19
C PHE A 36 -15.46 -18.08 3.10
N ARG A 37 -15.14 -17.83 1.82
CA ARG A 37 -16.06 -18.10 0.69
C ARG A 37 -16.53 -19.56 0.61
N THR A 38 -15.72 -20.49 1.10
CA THR A 38 -15.99 -21.93 1.11
C THR A 38 -16.53 -22.44 2.44
N GLY A 39 -16.90 -21.54 3.37
CA GLY A 39 -17.36 -21.89 4.72
C GLY A 39 -16.25 -22.27 5.70
N LYS A 40 -14.99 -22.39 5.24
CA LYS A 40 -13.80 -22.63 6.07
C LYS A 40 -12.79 -21.49 5.90
N GLU A 41 -11.99 -21.25 6.94
CA GLU A 41 -10.89 -20.29 6.84
C GLU A 41 -9.86 -20.77 5.81
N ALA A 42 -9.59 -19.93 4.80
CA ALA A 42 -8.59 -20.18 3.78
C ALA A 42 -7.80 -18.90 3.47
N MET A 43 -6.64 -19.06 2.82
CA MET A 43 -5.85 -17.93 2.35
C MET A 43 -6.62 -17.15 1.27
N LEU A 44 -6.68 -15.83 1.41
CA LEU A 44 -7.20 -14.95 0.36
C LEU A 44 -6.24 -14.95 -0.83
N THR A 45 -6.65 -15.57 -1.94
CA THR A 45 -5.82 -15.69 -3.16
C THR A 45 -6.21 -14.70 -4.25
N ASP A 46 -7.48 -14.26 -4.28
CA ASP A 46 -8.00 -13.29 -5.24
C ASP A 46 -8.93 -12.29 -4.57
N PHE A 47 -8.55 -11.02 -4.63
CA PHE A 47 -9.28 -9.89 -4.08
C PHE A 47 -9.64 -8.84 -5.14
N ARG A 48 -9.55 -9.16 -6.43
CA ARG A 48 -9.83 -8.21 -7.53
C ARG A 48 -11.22 -7.60 -7.45
N LYS A 49 -12.25 -8.44 -7.29
CA LYS A 49 -13.64 -7.98 -7.16
C LYS A 49 -13.85 -7.07 -5.94
N LEU A 50 -13.19 -7.37 -4.81
CA LEU A 50 -13.26 -6.51 -3.62
C LEU A 50 -12.60 -5.16 -3.90
N LEU A 51 -11.48 -5.17 -4.61
CA LEU A 51 -10.77 -3.97 -5.01
C LEU A 51 -11.57 -3.12 -6.00
N ASP A 52 -12.25 -3.75 -6.98
CA ASP A 52 -13.15 -3.06 -7.91
C ASP A 52 -14.27 -2.33 -7.18
N VAL A 53 -14.91 -2.98 -6.20
CA VAL A 53 -15.96 -2.34 -5.37
C VAL A 53 -15.43 -1.10 -4.62
N VAL A 54 -14.21 -1.17 -4.08
CA VAL A 54 -13.59 -0.03 -3.38
C VAL A 54 -13.19 1.07 -4.37
N ALA A 55 -12.61 0.71 -5.50
CA ALA A 55 -12.14 1.65 -6.51
C ALA A 55 -13.31 2.41 -7.16
N MET A 56 -14.39 1.72 -7.50
CA MET A 56 -15.61 2.34 -8.04
C MET A 56 -16.23 3.35 -7.09
N ARG A 57 -16.25 3.05 -5.78
CA ARG A 57 -16.69 4.02 -4.77
C ARG A 57 -15.82 5.27 -4.75
N ALA A 58 -14.53 5.14 -5.07
CA ALA A 58 -13.59 6.25 -5.19
C ALA A 58 -13.58 6.92 -6.59
N GLY A 59 -14.53 6.57 -7.47
CA GLY A 59 -14.71 7.19 -8.78
C GLY A 59 -13.80 6.65 -9.89
N TRP A 60 -13.33 5.41 -9.77
CA TRP A 60 -12.59 4.69 -10.82
C TRP A 60 -13.48 3.69 -11.56
N GLU A 61 -13.10 3.30 -12.77
CA GLU A 61 -13.80 2.24 -13.50
C GLU A 61 -13.38 0.85 -12.99
N GLU A 62 -14.24 -0.15 -13.22
CA GLU A 62 -13.86 -1.55 -12.99
C GLU A 62 -12.64 -1.89 -13.85
N GLY A 63 -11.61 -2.49 -13.25
CA GLY A 63 -10.37 -2.75 -13.99
C GLY A 63 -9.22 -1.80 -13.69
N ASP A 64 -9.52 -0.54 -13.37
CA ASP A 64 -8.50 0.51 -13.27
C ASP A 64 -7.47 0.24 -12.19
N ILE A 65 -7.93 -0.22 -11.02
CA ILE A 65 -7.07 -0.43 -9.86
C ILE A 65 -6.80 -1.91 -9.68
N ARG A 66 -5.53 -2.30 -9.78
CA ARG A 66 -5.04 -3.67 -9.61
C ARG A 66 -3.88 -3.72 -8.63
N SER A 67 -3.65 -4.89 -8.04
CA SER A 67 -2.60 -5.11 -7.02
C SER A 67 -1.20 -4.66 -7.46
N LYS A 68 -0.91 -4.79 -8.75
CA LYS A 68 0.35 -4.35 -9.38
C LYS A 68 0.60 -2.84 -9.17
N THR A 69 -0.43 -1.99 -9.28
CA THR A 69 -0.29 -0.54 -9.12
C THR A 69 0.13 -0.14 -7.71
N PHE A 70 -0.37 -0.82 -6.67
CA PHE A 70 0.08 -0.58 -5.29
C PHE A 70 1.55 -0.90 -5.11
N ARG A 71 2.02 -2.00 -5.70
CA ARG A 71 3.44 -2.36 -5.69
C ARG A 71 4.30 -1.32 -6.41
N HIS A 72 3.83 -0.76 -7.51
CA HIS A 72 4.55 0.32 -8.19
C HIS A 72 4.61 1.60 -7.36
N THR A 73 3.48 1.97 -6.77
CA THR A 73 3.34 3.16 -5.92
C THR A 73 4.23 3.04 -4.68
N TYR A 74 4.28 1.86 -4.05
CA TYR A 74 5.22 1.57 -2.96
C TYR A 74 6.67 1.84 -3.34
N CYS A 75 7.12 1.29 -4.47
CA CYS A 75 8.51 1.46 -4.90
C CYS A 75 8.84 2.94 -5.16
N ALA A 76 7.96 3.65 -5.87
CA ALA A 76 8.15 5.07 -6.16
C ALA A 76 8.21 5.91 -4.88
N THR A 77 7.27 5.70 -3.94
CA THR A 77 7.26 6.42 -2.66
C THR A 77 8.47 6.05 -1.81
N ARG A 78 8.81 4.77 -1.70
CA ARG A 78 9.97 4.32 -0.90
C ARG A 78 11.26 4.95 -1.42
N LEU A 79 11.49 5.04 -2.73
CA LEU A 79 12.68 5.70 -3.30
C LEU A 79 12.81 7.19 -2.92
N GLN A 80 11.72 7.83 -2.49
CA GLN A 80 11.70 9.21 -2.04
C GLN A 80 11.90 9.35 -0.52
N THR A 81 11.98 8.24 0.22
CA THR A 81 12.16 8.24 1.69
C THR A 81 13.63 8.22 2.11
N LEU A 82 13.83 8.44 3.41
CA LEU A 82 15.11 8.33 4.09
C LEU A 82 15.30 6.95 4.73
N ASP A 83 16.57 6.61 4.97
CA ASP A 83 17.06 5.48 5.74
C ASP A 83 18.22 6.02 6.60
N ALA A 84 18.01 6.09 7.92
CA ALA A 84 18.92 6.75 8.88
C ALA A 84 19.34 8.18 8.46
N GLY A 85 18.38 8.99 8.00
CA GLY A 85 18.60 10.39 7.60
C GLY A 85 19.22 10.56 6.20
N ALA A 86 19.67 9.48 5.55
CA ALA A 86 20.17 9.50 4.18
C ALA A 86 19.11 9.01 3.20
N PRO A 87 19.16 9.39 1.90
CA PRO A 87 18.32 8.78 0.87
C PRO A 87 18.38 7.25 0.90
N VAL A 88 17.22 6.58 0.90
CA VAL A 88 17.21 5.11 0.85
C VAL A 88 17.88 4.61 -0.45
N SER A 89 18.65 3.54 -0.35
CA SER A 89 19.32 2.95 -1.51
C SER A 89 18.35 2.19 -2.42
N THR A 90 18.61 2.18 -3.73
CA THR A 90 17.89 1.33 -4.70
C THR A 90 17.98 -0.14 -4.37
N TYR A 91 19.09 -0.58 -3.76
CA TYR A 91 19.29 -1.95 -3.28
C TYR A 91 18.29 -2.32 -2.18
N THR A 92 18.12 -1.47 -1.17
CA THR A 92 17.17 -1.68 -0.07
C THR A 92 15.75 -1.85 -0.63
N VAL A 93 15.32 -0.95 -1.51
CA VAL A 93 13.99 -1.01 -2.14
C VAL A 93 13.84 -2.28 -2.99
N ALA A 94 14.88 -2.67 -3.75
CA ALA A 94 14.85 -3.91 -4.54
C ALA A 94 14.67 -5.16 -3.66
N ARG A 95 15.33 -5.21 -2.49
CA ARG A 95 15.18 -6.30 -1.52
C ARG A 95 13.79 -6.37 -0.91
N GLU A 96 13.23 -5.24 -0.47
CA GLU A 96 11.85 -5.16 0.04
C GLU A 96 10.82 -5.65 -1.00
N MET A 97 11.08 -5.34 -2.27
CA MET A 97 10.24 -5.76 -3.39
C MET A 97 10.43 -7.25 -3.75
N GLY A 98 11.55 -7.87 -3.38
CA GLY A 98 11.90 -9.22 -3.83
C GLY A 98 12.34 -9.26 -5.29
N HIS A 99 13.01 -8.21 -5.76
CA HIS A 99 13.68 -8.20 -7.05
C HIS A 99 15.06 -8.85 -6.94
N GLY A 100 15.47 -9.59 -7.96
CA GLY A 100 16.81 -10.22 -8.02
C GLY A 100 17.97 -9.24 -8.25
N GLY A 101 17.69 -7.94 -8.48
CA GLY A 101 18.69 -6.90 -8.68
C GLY A 101 18.08 -5.51 -8.90
N GLU A 102 18.94 -4.48 -8.96
CA GLU A 102 18.53 -3.06 -9.06
C GLU A 102 18.07 -2.64 -10.45
N SER A 103 18.38 -3.41 -11.49
CA SER A 103 18.10 -3.07 -12.90
C SER A 103 16.60 -2.81 -13.15
N MET A 104 15.72 -3.56 -12.48
CA MET A 104 14.28 -3.36 -12.58
C MET A 104 13.82 -2.07 -11.86
N VAL A 105 14.48 -1.67 -10.77
CA VAL A 105 14.16 -0.43 -10.06
C VAL A 105 14.66 0.77 -10.86
N ARG A 106 15.92 0.75 -11.32
CA ARG A 106 16.49 1.84 -12.14
C ARG A 106 15.73 2.04 -13.45
N ARG A 107 15.37 0.96 -14.14
CA ARG A 107 14.58 1.01 -15.39
C ARG A 107 13.18 1.61 -15.21
N VAL A 108 12.53 1.31 -14.09
CA VAL A 108 11.13 1.72 -13.87
C VAL A 108 11.04 3.09 -13.19
N TYR A 109 12.04 3.49 -12.40
CA TYR A 109 11.94 4.67 -11.52
C TYR A 109 13.09 5.68 -11.64
N GLY A 110 14.04 5.50 -12.56
CA GLY A 110 15.14 6.46 -12.78
C GLY A 110 14.67 7.89 -13.12
N HIS A 111 13.42 8.04 -13.57
CA HIS A 111 12.80 9.30 -13.98
C HIS A 111 12.19 10.12 -12.82
N LEU A 112 12.24 9.65 -11.57
CA LEU A 112 11.69 10.36 -10.39
C LEU A 112 12.42 11.68 -10.03
N GLY A 113 13.28 12.18 -10.91
CA GLY A 113 14.36 13.12 -10.59
C GLY A 113 14.00 14.54 -10.20
N GLN A 114 12.75 14.99 -10.31
CA GLN A 114 12.42 16.42 -10.13
C GLN A 114 11.82 16.79 -8.76
N VAL A 115 11.13 15.87 -8.06
CA VAL A 115 10.55 16.15 -6.74
C VAL A 115 11.04 15.11 -5.73
N ARG A 116 11.71 15.57 -4.67
CA ARG A 116 12.28 14.72 -3.62
C ARG A 116 11.61 15.04 -2.30
N HIS A 117 10.62 14.24 -1.91
CA HIS A 117 9.85 14.47 -0.68
C HIS A 117 10.69 14.23 0.60
N ARG A 118 11.71 13.35 0.55
CA ARG A 118 12.65 13.06 1.66
C ARG A 118 11.95 12.78 3.00
N SER A 119 10.80 12.09 2.93
CA SER A 119 10.06 11.68 4.12
C SER A 119 10.79 10.58 4.88
N GLU A 120 10.69 10.57 6.21
CA GLU A 120 11.24 9.50 7.04
C GLU A 120 10.43 8.19 6.93
N ALA A 121 9.16 8.29 6.54
CA ALA A 121 8.24 7.17 6.44
C ALA A 121 7.54 7.10 5.08
N VAL A 122 7.20 5.87 4.67
CA VAL A 122 6.26 5.63 3.56
C VAL A 122 4.84 5.78 4.10
N GLU A 123 4.12 6.78 3.59
CA GLU A 123 2.72 7.02 3.92
C GLU A 123 1.93 7.53 2.70
N TYR A 124 0.61 7.35 2.78
CA TYR A 124 -0.40 7.71 1.79
C TYR A 124 -1.54 8.44 2.52
N ARG A 125 -1.22 9.52 3.22
CA ARG A 125 -2.20 10.28 4.01
C ARG A 125 -3.10 11.07 3.06
N VAL A 126 -4.42 10.97 3.24
CA VAL A 126 -5.40 11.65 2.37
C VAL A 126 -5.19 13.15 2.42
N GLU A 127 -4.83 13.65 3.61
CA GLU A 127 -4.55 15.05 3.92
C GLU A 127 -3.47 15.65 3.00
N GLN A 128 -2.45 14.87 2.63
CA GLN A 128 -1.37 15.29 1.73
C GLN A 128 -1.84 15.46 0.27
N HIS A 129 -3.03 14.96 -0.05
CA HIS A 129 -3.55 14.89 -1.41
C HIS A 129 -4.90 15.60 -1.58
N VAL A 130 -5.43 16.27 -0.55
CA VAL A 130 -6.76 16.92 -0.59
C VAL A 130 -6.94 17.79 -1.82
N ALA A 131 -5.98 18.67 -2.12
CA ALA A 131 -6.06 19.57 -3.28
C ALA A 131 -6.15 18.82 -4.62
N LYS A 132 -5.49 17.66 -4.74
CA LYS A 132 -5.51 16.82 -5.94
C LYS A 132 -6.77 15.95 -6.01
N LEU A 133 -7.27 15.50 -4.86
CA LEU A 133 -8.43 14.61 -4.77
C LEU A 133 -9.74 15.37 -4.95
N GLY A 134 -9.82 16.62 -4.49
CA GLY A 134 -10.91 17.57 -4.74
C GLY A 134 -12.29 16.94 -4.66
N THR A 135 -13.03 17.01 -5.78
CA THR A 135 -14.43 16.52 -5.88
C THR A 135 -14.59 15.04 -5.58
N ARG A 136 -13.58 14.19 -5.84
CA ARG A 136 -13.66 12.75 -5.51
C ARG A 136 -13.67 12.52 -4.00
N LEU A 137 -12.91 13.32 -3.26
CA LEU A 137 -12.90 13.23 -1.80
C LEU A 137 -14.21 13.74 -1.20
N GLU A 138 -14.77 14.82 -1.76
CA GLU A 138 -16.08 15.32 -1.33
C GLU A 138 -17.21 14.32 -1.61
N ALA A 139 -17.20 13.66 -2.77
CA ALA A 139 -18.15 12.60 -3.09
C ALA A 139 -18.09 11.44 -2.07
N LEU A 140 -16.88 11.00 -1.69
CA LEU A 140 -16.69 9.96 -0.68
C LEU A 140 -17.19 10.39 0.71
N ARG A 141 -16.96 11.64 1.10
CA ARG A 141 -17.46 12.21 2.38
C ARG A 141 -18.98 12.27 2.40
N GLY A 142 -19.62 12.68 1.30
CA GLY A 142 -21.07 12.69 1.15
C GLY A 142 -21.72 11.30 1.28
N LEU A 143 -20.96 10.23 1.05
CA LEU A 143 -21.37 8.84 1.27
C LEU A 143 -21.10 8.32 2.70
N GLY A 144 -20.62 9.16 3.60
CA GLY A 144 -20.38 8.84 5.02
C GLY A 144 -19.00 8.20 5.31
N PHE A 145 -18.06 8.24 4.37
CA PHE A 145 -16.70 7.71 4.57
C PHE A 145 -15.75 8.79 5.09
N GLY A 146 -15.15 8.56 6.28
CA GLY A 146 -14.11 9.41 6.85
C GLY A 146 -12.74 9.25 6.16
N THR A 147 -11.79 10.14 6.47
CA THR A 147 -10.41 10.08 5.93
C THR A 147 -9.47 9.18 6.73
N THR A 148 -9.93 8.67 7.88
CA THR A 148 -9.18 7.78 8.76
C THR A 148 -9.85 6.40 8.85
N ILE A 149 -9.04 5.35 9.00
CA ILE A 149 -9.55 3.98 9.06
C ILE A 149 -10.40 3.82 10.32
N GLY A 150 -11.71 3.56 10.15
CA GLY A 150 -12.65 3.33 11.25
C GLY A 150 -13.47 4.55 11.68
N THR A 151 -13.28 5.73 11.07
CA THR A 151 -14.17 6.88 11.29
C THR A 151 -15.27 6.91 10.23
N LYS A 152 -16.52 7.03 10.68
CA LYS A 152 -17.59 7.57 9.82
C LYS A 152 -17.34 9.07 9.67
N ALA A 153 -17.67 9.62 8.50
CA ALA A 153 -17.59 11.07 8.26
C ALA A 153 -18.51 11.85 9.22
#